data_AF-A0A0N4XE75-F1
#
_entry.id   AF-A0A0N4XE75-F1
#
_cell.length_a   1.000
_cell.length_b   1.000
_cell.length_c   1.000
_cell.angle_alpha   90.00
_cell.angle_beta   90.00
_cell.angle_gamma   90.00
#
_symmetry.space_group_name_H-M   'P 1'
#
loop_
_entity.id
_entity.type
_entity.pdbx_description
1 polymer ?
#
loop_
_entity_poly.entity_id
_entity_poly.type
_entity_poly.pdbx_seq_one_letter_code
_entity_poly.pdbx_strand_id
1 'polypeptide(L)'
;ELSQGKLVRLDPILAQVTKIPNETTDWNTLIQKVQSKMTKTYVLRMPDGRELVRKINMPKIVFKVETRSGNKKVTLINNLSVFGIEIKKLCHRIQVEAATSATTTNEAVNCEGPQVTVLGNQVNYLGDLLMNEYGIDKKHIDGLDLGIKKKRK
;
A
#
# COMPACT_ATOMS: atom_id res chain seq x y z
N GLU A 1 8.46 42.32 -8.34
CA GLU A 1 8.36 41.08 -9.14
C GLU A 1 8.98 39.93 -8.36
N LEU A 2 8.28 38.79 -8.27
CA LEU A 2 8.67 37.65 -7.42
C LEU A 2 9.71 36.74 -8.09
N SER A 3 9.86 36.84 -9.41
CA SER A 3 10.77 36.01 -10.21
C SER A 3 11.88 36.86 -10.82
N GLN A 4 13.13 36.53 -10.48
CA GLN A 4 14.31 36.93 -11.25
C GLN A 4 14.83 35.70 -12.00
N GLY A 5 14.12 35.31 -13.06
CA GLY A 5 14.48 34.15 -13.89
C GLY A 5 14.41 32.83 -13.12
N LYS A 6 15.58 32.19 -12.91
CA LYS A 6 15.70 30.89 -12.21
C LYS A 6 15.57 30.98 -10.68
N LEU A 7 15.59 32.20 -10.14
CA LEU A 7 15.55 32.47 -8.71
C LEU A 7 14.25 33.17 -8.32
N VAL A 8 13.73 32.77 -7.17
CA VAL A 8 12.51 33.29 -6.55
C VAL A 8 12.91 34.07 -5.31
N ARG A 9 12.43 35.31 -5.20
CA ARG A 9 12.53 36.08 -3.97
C ARG A 9 11.42 35.61 -3.03
N LEU A 10 11.78 35.22 -1.82
CA LEU A 10 10.83 34.72 -0.83
C LEU A 10 10.05 35.91 -0.25
N ASP A 11 8.74 35.94 -0.49
CA ASP A 11 7.84 36.88 0.18
C ASP A 11 7.61 36.44 1.64
N PRO A 12 7.01 37.27 2.49
CA PRO A 12 6.76 36.93 3.90
C PRO A 12 5.95 35.64 4.07
N ILE A 13 5.03 35.34 3.14
CA ILE A 13 4.15 34.17 3.19
C ILE A 13 4.93 32.89 2.83
N LEU A 14 5.70 32.91 1.76
CA LEU A 14 6.57 31.82 1.32
C LEU A 14 7.69 31.56 2.33
N ALA A 15 8.27 32.61 2.92
CA ALA A 15 9.24 32.49 4.00
C ALA A 15 8.61 31.79 5.23
N GLN A 16 7.37 32.12 5.58
CA GLN A 16 6.64 31.48 6.69
C GLN A 16 6.36 30.00 6.42
N VAL A 17 5.92 29.64 5.20
CA VAL A 17 5.58 28.26 4.83
C VAL A 17 6.84 27.39 4.70
N THR A 18 7.87 27.91 4.03
CA THR A 18 9.08 27.14 3.70
C THR A 18 10.15 27.17 4.80
N LYS A 19 10.10 28.15 5.71
CA LYS A 19 11.09 28.39 6.78
C LYS A 19 12.53 28.39 6.24
N ILE A 20 12.75 28.96 5.06
CA ILE A 20 14.08 29.07 4.46
C ILE A 20 14.72 30.38 4.96
N PRO A 21 15.95 30.33 5.50
CA PRO A 21 16.60 31.53 6.06
C PRO A 21 17.16 32.50 5.00
N ASN A 22 17.27 32.06 3.74
CA ASN A 22 17.81 32.87 2.64
C ASN A 22 16.71 33.72 2.00
N GLU A 23 17.07 34.89 1.46
CA GLU A 23 16.14 35.81 0.80
C GLU A 23 15.73 35.37 -0.61
N THR A 24 16.54 34.51 -1.25
CA THR A 24 16.32 33.97 -2.59
C THR A 24 16.53 32.46 -2.63
N THR A 25 15.69 31.75 -3.38
CA THR A 25 15.81 30.30 -3.62
C THR A 25 15.54 29.91 -5.06
N ASP A 26 16.05 28.76 -5.47
CA ASP A 26 15.68 28.12 -6.72
C ASP A 26 14.27 27.52 -6.67
N TRP A 27 13.60 27.49 -7.82
CA TRP A 27 12.25 26.94 -7.95
C TRP A 27 12.14 25.49 -7.49
N ASN A 28 13.17 24.67 -7.72
CA ASN A 28 13.13 23.26 -7.37
C ASN A 28 13.12 23.08 -5.84
N THR A 29 14.00 23.76 -5.13
CA THR A 29 14.06 23.75 -3.66
C THR A 29 12.78 24.32 -3.06
N LEU A 30 12.24 25.42 -3.62
CA LEU A 30 10.98 26.01 -3.17
C LEU A 30 9.83 25.00 -3.26
N ILE A 31 9.64 24.39 -4.44
CA ILE A 31 8.56 23.44 -4.70
C ILE A 31 8.69 22.21 -3.81
N GLN A 32 9.91 21.64 -3.65
CA GLN A 32 10.12 20.50 -2.76
C GLN A 32 9.82 20.84 -1.30
N LYS A 33 10.21 22.03 -0.83
CA LYS A 33 9.94 22.45 0.55
C LYS A 33 8.44 22.64 0.79
N VAL A 34 7.74 23.26 -0.16
CA VAL A 34 6.27 23.40 -0.12
C VAL A 34 5.60 22.02 -0.13
N GLN A 35 5.99 21.13 -1.04
CA GLN A 35 5.45 19.76 -1.11
C GLN A 35 5.72 18.97 0.17
N SER A 36 6.90 19.13 0.79
CA SER A 36 7.22 18.46 2.06
C SER A 36 6.37 18.92 3.24
N LYS A 37 5.80 20.13 3.17
CA LYS A 37 4.88 20.68 4.17
C LYS A 37 3.44 20.23 3.92
N MET A 38 3.09 19.86 2.69
CA MET A 38 1.78 19.34 2.36
C MET A 38 1.58 17.93 2.94
N THR A 39 0.36 17.63 3.37
CA THR A 39 0.00 16.28 3.80
C THR A 39 0.02 15.34 2.60
N LYS A 40 0.88 14.32 2.65
CA LYS A 40 0.91 13.26 1.65
C LYS A 40 -0.48 12.63 1.55
N THR A 41 -1.09 12.77 0.38
CA THR A 41 -2.42 12.26 0.08
C THR A 41 -2.33 11.39 -1.16
N TYR A 42 -2.92 10.21 -1.10
CA TYR A 42 -3.02 9.33 -2.27
C TYR A 42 -4.48 9.17 -2.67
N VAL A 43 -4.68 8.99 -3.97
CA VAL A 43 -5.97 8.68 -4.58
C VAL A 43 -5.83 7.30 -5.22
N LEU A 44 -6.55 6.32 -4.67
CA LEU A 44 -6.70 5.01 -5.28
C LEU A 44 -7.87 5.06 -6.25
N ARG A 45 -7.59 4.89 -7.55
CA ARG A 45 -8.61 4.72 -8.58
C ARG A 45 -8.80 3.23 -8.81
N MET A 46 -9.97 2.74 -8.47
CA MET A 46 -10.34 1.34 -8.72
C MET A 46 -10.85 1.18 -10.16
N PRO A 47 -10.77 -0.04 -10.74
CA PRO A 47 -11.29 -0.33 -12.07
C PRO A 47 -12.80 -0.10 -12.22
N ASP A 48 -13.55 -0.07 -11.11
CA ASP A 48 -14.99 0.20 -11.06
C ASP A 48 -15.34 1.70 -11.05
N GLY A 49 -14.33 2.58 -11.15
CA GLY A 49 -14.50 4.03 -11.13
C GLY A 49 -14.56 4.64 -9.73
N ARG A 50 -14.40 3.86 -8.65
CA ARG A 50 -14.34 4.40 -7.29
C ARG A 50 -12.99 5.05 -7.02
N GLU A 51 -13.03 6.28 -6.49
CA GLU A 51 -11.86 6.98 -6.02
C GLU A 51 -11.81 6.98 -4.48
N LEU A 52 -10.78 6.37 -3.90
CA LEU A 52 -10.55 6.40 -2.46
C LEU A 52 -9.42 7.39 -2.16
N VAL A 53 -9.78 8.55 -1.61
CA VAL A 53 -8.82 9.57 -1.17
C VAL A 53 -8.43 9.28 0.28
N ARG A 54 -7.14 9.09 0.54
CA ARG A 54 -6.64 8.86 1.89
C ARG A 54 -5.41 9.72 2.19
N LYS A 55 -5.45 10.33 3.37
CA LYS A 55 -4.46 11.31 3.88
C LYS A 55 -3.38 10.62 4.74
N ILE A 56 -2.87 9.48 4.28
CA ILE A 56 -1.88 8.67 5.02
C ILE A 56 -0.74 8.31 4.07
N ASN A 57 0.38 7.81 4.61
CA ASN A 57 1.41 7.17 3.79
C ASN A 57 0.80 6.05 2.93
N MET A 58 1.37 5.83 1.75
CA MET A 58 0.84 4.86 0.79
C MET A 58 0.76 3.46 1.43
N PRO A 59 -0.45 2.89 1.57
CA PRO A 59 -0.69 1.64 2.26
C PRO A 59 -0.19 0.50 1.39
N LYS A 60 0.39 -0.50 2.03
CA LYS A 60 0.87 -1.71 1.37
C LYS A 60 0.13 -2.92 1.88
N ILE A 61 -0.15 -3.86 0.99
CA ILE A 61 -0.59 -5.21 1.34
C ILE A 61 0.62 -5.91 1.95
N VAL A 62 0.47 -6.46 3.15
CA VAL A 62 1.54 -7.18 3.82
C VAL A 62 1.16 -8.65 3.90
N PHE A 63 1.97 -9.48 3.27
CA PHE A 63 1.94 -10.93 3.41
C PHE A 63 2.82 -11.37 4.58
N LYS A 64 2.26 -12.23 5.44
CA LYS A 64 3.01 -12.92 6.49
C LYS A 64 2.72 -14.40 6.42
N VAL A 65 3.73 -15.23 6.68
CA VAL A 65 3.56 -16.69 6.80
C VAL A 65 3.91 -17.06 8.23
N GLU A 66 2.94 -17.59 8.96
CA GLU A 66 3.11 -18.02 10.35
C GLU A 66 2.89 -19.53 10.46
N THR A 67 3.43 -20.13 11.52
CA THR A 67 3.23 -21.54 11.83
C THR A 67 2.43 -21.63 13.12
N ARG A 68 1.16 -22.08 13.05
CA ARG A 68 0.22 -22.03 14.19
C ARG A 68 0.32 -23.25 15.10
N SER A 69 0.47 -24.46 14.54
CA SER A 69 0.52 -25.70 15.33
C SER A 69 1.29 -26.79 14.56
N GLY A 70 2.38 -27.30 15.14
CA GLY A 70 3.27 -28.25 14.47
C GLY A 70 3.89 -27.64 13.21
N ASN A 71 3.93 -28.41 12.11
CA ASN A 71 4.41 -27.94 10.81
C ASN A 71 3.34 -27.27 9.93
N LYS A 72 2.16 -26.92 10.49
CA LYS A 72 1.08 -26.28 9.74
C LYS A 72 1.37 -24.79 9.55
N LYS A 73 1.68 -24.43 8.30
CA LYS A 73 1.83 -23.04 7.85
C LYS A 73 0.47 -22.43 7.56
N VAL A 74 0.34 -21.14 7.86
CA VAL A 74 -0.80 -20.30 7.50
C VAL A 74 -0.28 -19.02 6.85
N THR A 75 -0.96 -18.55 5.82
CA THR A 75 -0.67 -17.28 5.15
C THR A 75 -1.64 -16.23 5.63
N LEU A 76 -1.12 -15.11 6.11
CA LEU A 76 -1.87 -13.96 6.61
C LEU A 76 -1.70 -12.81 5.63
N ILE A 77 -2.81 -12.16 5.30
CA ILE A 77 -2.85 -11.04 4.37
C ILE A 77 -3.50 -9.87 5.08
N ASN A 78 -2.78 -8.75 5.14
CA ASN A 78 -3.20 -7.53 5.81
C ASN A 78 -3.47 -6.39 4.81
N ASN A 79 -4.24 -5.39 5.25
CA ASN A 79 -4.54 -4.16 4.50
C ASN A 79 -5.24 -4.35 3.15
N LEU A 80 -5.93 -5.47 2.94
CA LEU A 80 -6.73 -5.70 1.72
C LEU A 80 -7.89 -4.71 1.59
N SER A 81 -8.49 -4.31 2.72
CA SER A 81 -9.61 -3.35 2.75
C SER A 81 -9.23 -1.99 2.17
N VAL A 82 -7.94 -1.65 2.23
CA VAL A 82 -7.41 -0.37 1.79
C VAL A 82 -7.48 -0.22 0.27
N PHE A 83 -7.36 -1.32 -0.45
CA PHE A 83 -7.47 -1.38 -1.91
C PHE A 83 -8.92 -1.51 -2.37
N GLY A 84 -9.90 -1.43 -1.45
CA GLY A 84 -11.32 -1.60 -1.76
C GLY A 84 -11.71 -3.04 -2.09
N ILE A 85 -10.86 -4.01 -1.79
CA ILE A 85 -11.14 -5.41 -2.06
C ILE A 85 -12.22 -5.92 -1.11
N GLU A 86 -13.26 -6.52 -1.68
CA GLU A 86 -14.32 -7.14 -0.90
C GLU A 86 -13.86 -8.49 -0.32
N ILE A 87 -13.48 -8.45 0.96
CA ILE A 87 -12.81 -9.56 1.65
C ILE A 87 -13.65 -10.85 1.66
N LYS A 88 -14.98 -10.75 1.78
CA LYS A 88 -15.88 -11.91 1.77
C LYS A 88 -15.84 -12.65 0.43
N LYS A 89 -15.89 -11.91 -0.69
CA LYS A 89 -15.80 -12.49 -2.04
C LYS A 89 -14.43 -13.11 -2.30
N LEU A 90 -13.37 -12.41 -1.89
CA LEU A 90 -12.01 -12.90 -2.01
C LEU A 90 -11.83 -14.21 -1.22
N CYS A 91 -12.31 -14.26 0.03
CA CYS A 91 -12.24 -15.44 0.90
C CYS A 91 -12.93 -16.65 0.27
N HIS A 92 -14.16 -16.47 -0.25
CA HIS A 92 -14.89 -17.53 -0.92
C HIS A 92 -14.16 -18.02 -2.18
N ARG A 93 -13.62 -17.10 -3.00
CA ARG A 93 -12.87 -17.48 -4.19
C ARG A 93 -11.61 -18.27 -3.85
N ILE A 94 -10.84 -17.83 -2.85
CA ILE A 94 -9.66 -18.57 -2.38
C ILE A 94 -10.03 -19.98 -1.91
N GLN A 95 -11.17 -20.13 -1.21
CA GLN A 95 -11.63 -21.45 -0.77
C GLN A 95 -11.93 -22.37 -1.96
N VAL A 96 -12.56 -21.85 -3.01
CA VAL A 96 -12.92 -22.62 -4.22
C VAL A 96 -11.69 -22.95 -5.07
N GLU A 97 -10.85 -21.96 -5.37
CA GLU A 97 -9.72 -22.11 -6.29
C GLU A 97 -8.50 -22.77 -5.66
N ALA A 98 -8.14 -22.39 -4.43
CA ALA A 98 -6.99 -22.97 -3.74
C ALA A 98 -7.36 -24.25 -2.96
N ALA A 99 -8.64 -24.63 -2.91
CA ALA A 99 -9.15 -25.75 -2.11
C ALA A 99 -8.66 -25.72 -0.65
N THR A 100 -8.54 -24.51 -0.07
CA THR A 100 -8.03 -24.30 1.29
C THR A 100 -9.01 -23.53 2.15
N SER A 101 -8.97 -23.71 3.46
CA SER A 101 -9.77 -22.88 4.36
C SER A 101 -9.18 -21.47 4.39
N ALA A 102 -10.02 -20.49 4.07
CA ALA A 102 -9.75 -19.07 4.30
C ALA A 102 -10.72 -18.53 5.36
N THR A 103 -10.22 -17.77 6.32
CA THR A 103 -11.00 -17.13 7.39
C THR A 103 -10.62 -15.67 7.50
N THR A 104 -11.52 -14.85 8.01
CA THR A 104 -11.31 -13.42 8.19
C THR A 104 -11.31 -13.09 9.68
N THR A 105 -10.29 -12.37 10.14
CA THR A 105 -10.14 -11.88 11.50
C THR A 105 -10.20 -10.35 11.50
N ASN A 106 -11.24 -9.78 12.11
CA ASN A 106 -11.49 -8.33 12.09
C ASN A 106 -10.60 -7.54 13.08
N GLU A 107 -10.02 -8.19 14.08
CA GLU A 107 -9.27 -7.56 15.19
C GLU A 107 -7.76 -7.85 15.13
N ALA A 108 -7.14 -7.71 13.96
CA ALA A 108 -5.70 -7.91 13.83
C ALA A 108 -4.92 -6.65 14.24
N VAL A 109 -3.98 -6.81 15.19
CA VAL A 109 -3.10 -5.73 15.66
C VAL A 109 -2.25 -5.20 14.48
N ASN A 110 -2.18 -3.87 14.33
CA ASN A 110 -1.47 -3.15 13.25
C ASN A 110 -2.02 -3.36 11.83
N CYS A 111 -3.32 -3.63 11.66
CA CYS A 111 -3.97 -3.75 10.35
C CYS A 111 -5.07 -2.70 10.16
N GLU A 112 -5.07 -2.05 8.99
CA GLU A 112 -6.21 -1.23 8.56
C GLU A 112 -7.26 -2.17 7.92
N GLY A 113 -8.15 -2.68 8.77
CA GLY A 113 -9.26 -3.56 8.38
C GLY A 113 -8.99 -5.05 8.62
N PRO A 114 -9.87 -5.92 8.10
CA PRO A 114 -9.82 -7.35 8.42
C PRO A 114 -8.59 -8.03 7.81
N GLN A 115 -7.96 -8.88 8.61
CA GLN A 115 -6.91 -9.79 8.18
C GLN A 115 -7.53 -11.05 7.57
N VAL A 116 -7.01 -11.51 6.44
CA VAL A 116 -7.39 -12.79 5.85
C VAL A 116 -6.33 -13.83 6.21
N THR A 117 -6.76 -14.93 6.81
CA THR A 117 -5.92 -16.09 7.13
C THR A 117 -6.27 -17.23 6.19
N VAL A 118 -5.29 -17.78 5.49
CA VAL A 118 -5.43 -18.91 4.57
C VAL A 118 -4.57 -20.06 5.08
N LEU A 119 -5.12 -21.28 5.11
CA LEU A 119 -4.35 -22.47 5.47
C LEU A 119 -3.34 -22.83 4.37
N GLY A 120 -2.10 -23.14 4.79
CA GLY A 120 -0.99 -23.42 3.88
C GLY A 120 -0.18 -22.18 3.51
N ASN A 121 0.95 -22.39 2.82
CA ASN A 121 1.70 -21.30 2.19
C ASN A 121 1.16 -21.09 0.77
N GLN A 122 0.33 -20.07 0.61
CA GLN A 122 -0.33 -19.72 -0.67
C GLN A 122 0.09 -18.35 -1.19
N VAL A 123 1.22 -17.80 -0.72
CA VAL A 123 1.68 -16.44 -1.07
C VAL A 123 1.84 -16.23 -2.57
N ASN A 124 2.33 -17.23 -3.31
CA ASN A 124 2.48 -17.11 -4.78
C ASN A 124 1.13 -16.96 -5.48
N TYR A 125 0.18 -17.84 -5.16
CA TYR A 125 -1.14 -17.85 -5.76
C TYR A 125 -1.89 -16.56 -5.42
N LEU A 126 -1.82 -16.12 -4.17
CA LEU A 126 -2.43 -14.86 -3.73
C LEU A 126 -1.75 -13.65 -4.37
N GLY A 127 -0.43 -13.69 -4.55
CA GLY A 127 0.31 -12.67 -5.29
C GLY A 127 -0.14 -12.55 -6.73
N ASP A 128 -0.23 -13.68 -7.44
CA ASP A 128 -0.70 -13.74 -8.83
C ASP A 128 -2.16 -13.26 -8.95
N LEU A 129 -3.03 -13.64 -8.00
CA LEU A 129 -4.43 -13.19 -7.96
C LEU A 129 -4.54 -11.67 -7.78
N LEU A 130 -3.78 -11.08 -6.85
CA LEU A 130 -3.80 -9.62 -6.62
C LEU A 130 -3.20 -8.83 -7.79
N MET A 131 -2.18 -9.35 -8.46
CA MET A 131 -1.57 -8.69 -9.62
C MET A 131 -2.46 -8.80 -10.85
N ASN A 132 -3.00 -9.98 -11.16
CA ASN A 132 -3.73 -10.23 -12.40
C ASN A 132 -5.18 -9.74 -12.36
N GLU A 133 -5.90 -9.99 -11.26
CA GLU A 133 -7.32 -9.63 -11.19
C GLU A 133 -7.56 -8.24 -10.62
N TYR A 134 -6.77 -7.84 -9.62
CA TYR A 134 -6.94 -6.55 -8.97
C TYR A 134 -6.00 -5.47 -9.52
N GLY A 135 -5.08 -5.82 -10.43
CA GLY A 135 -4.15 -4.89 -11.06
C GLY A 135 -3.20 -4.22 -10.06
N ILE A 136 -2.94 -4.85 -8.92
CA ILE A 136 -2.13 -4.24 -7.85
C ILE A 136 -0.65 -4.40 -8.18
N ASP A 137 0.02 -3.27 -8.34
CA ASP A 137 1.46 -3.22 -8.58
C ASP A 137 2.24 -3.88 -7.44
N LYS A 138 3.27 -4.65 -7.80
CA LYS A 138 4.19 -5.32 -6.85
C LYS A 138 4.81 -4.36 -5.82
N LYS A 139 4.96 -3.08 -6.15
CA LYS A 139 5.48 -2.03 -5.26
C LYS A 139 4.62 -1.80 -4.02
N HIS A 140 3.33 -2.13 -4.10
CA HIS A 140 2.35 -1.99 -3.03
C HIS A 140 2.14 -3.29 -2.24
N ILE A 141 2.95 -4.33 -2.52
CA ILE A 141 2.83 -5.64 -1.90
C ILE A 141 4.17 -6.00 -1.25
N ASP A 142 4.19 -6.10 0.07
CA ASP A 142 5.33 -6.57 0.86
C ASP A 142 5.12 -8.05 1.24
N GLY A 143 6.19 -8.85 1.26
CA GLY A 143 6.16 -10.25 1.72
C GLY A 143 5.90 -11.30 0.64
N LEU A 144 5.92 -10.93 -0.65
CA LEU A 144 5.87 -11.88 -1.77
C LEU A 144 7.05 -12.87 -1.77
N ASP A 145 8.18 -12.49 -1.17
CA ASP A 145 9.38 -13.33 -1.06
C ASP A 145 9.20 -14.53 -0.11
N LEU A 146 8.14 -14.54 0.70
CA LEU A 146 7.77 -15.65 1.59
C LEU A 146 7.05 -16.80 0.84
N GLY A 147 6.81 -16.62 -0.46
CA GLY A 147 6.22 -17.64 -1.32
C GLY A 147 7.11 -18.86 -1.51
N ILE A 148 6.46 -19.99 -1.79
CA ILE A 148 7.15 -21.24 -2.10
C ILE A 148 7.94 -21.03 -3.40
N LYS A 149 9.27 -20.98 -3.35
CA LYS A 149 10.07 -20.86 -4.58
C LYS A 149 9.70 -22.01 -5.53
N LYS A 150 9.18 -21.70 -6.71
CA LYS A 150 9.01 -22.71 -7.77
C LYS A 150 10.40 -23.30 -8.03
N LYS A 151 10.58 -24.59 -7.72
CA LYS A 151 11.77 -25.32 -8.19
C LYS A 151 11.73 -25.22 -9.71
N ARG A 152 12.71 -24.53 -10.31
CA ARG A 152 12.94 -24.60 -11.76
C ARG A 152 13.17 -26.08 -12.08
N LYS A 153 12.29 -26.64 -12.91
CA LYS A 153 12.47 -27.94 -13.55
C LYS A 153 13.37 -27.75 -14.76
#